data_AF-A0A8T6SC05-F1
#
_entry.id   AF-A0A8T6SC05-F1
#
_cell.length_a   1.000
_cell.length_b   1.000
_cell.length_c   1.000
_cell.angle_alpha   90.00
_cell.angle_beta   90.00
_cell.angle_gamma   90.00
#
_symmetry.space_group_name_H-M   'P 1'
#
loop_
_entity.id
_entity.type
_entity.pdbx_description
1 polymer ?
#
loop_
_entity_poly.entity_id
_entity_poly.type
_entity_poly.pdbx_seq_one_letter_code
_entity_poly.pdbx_strand_id
1 'polypeptide(L)'
;MSYLLDSSSILALARKLGGRVVDLAKESFTLSLAYYEIGNALWKECSLLERLSVDEATKILGFIFSLLNVMRTIHVKDSELGL
;
A
#
# COMPACT_ATOMS: atom_id res chain seq x y z
N MET A 1 -15.97 -3.36 -12.76
CA MET A 1 -16.07 -3.92 -11.40
C MET A 1 -15.01 -3.23 -10.56
N SER A 2 -15.35 -2.60 -9.44
CA SER A 2 -14.37 -1.97 -8.55
C SER A 2 -14.04 -2.88 -7.36
N TYR A 3 -12.76 -2.99 -7.02
CA TYR A 3 -12.29 -3.81 -5.90
C TYR A 3 -11.88 -2.94 -4.71
N LEU A 4 -12.04 -3.44 -3.49
CA LEU A 4 -11.41 -2.86 -2.30
C LEU A 4 -10.12 -3.65 -2.04
N LEU A 5 -8.97 -2.98 -2.13
CA LEU A 5 -7.66 -3.60 -1.96
C LEU A 5 -7.05 -3.20 -0.60
N ASP A 6 -6.62 -4.22 0.14
CA ASP A 6 -5.83 -4.08 1.35
C ASP A 6 -4.33 -3.92 1.04
N SER A 7 -3.52 -3.65 2.06
CA SER A 7 -2.07 -3.49 1.91
C SER A 7 -1.39 -4.71 1.27
N SER A 8 -1.80 -5.92 1.65
CA SER A 8 -1.20 -7.16 1.18
C SER A 8 -1.45 -7.39 -0.32
N SER A 9 -2.68 -7.18 -0.79
CA SER A 9 -3.03 -7.31 -2.20
C SER A 9 -2.37 -6.22 -3.06
N ILE A 10 -2.27 -4.98 -2.57
CA ILE A 10 -1.58 -3.90 -3.29
C ILE A 10 -0.10 -4.24 -3.53
N LEU A 11 0.62 -4.70 -2.50
CA LEU A 11 2.02 -5.11 -2.62
C LEU A 11 2.18 -6.31 -3.57
N ALA A 12 1.32 -7.31 -3.45
CA ALA A 12 1.36 -8.50 -4.31
C ALA A 12 1.08 -8.17 -5.78
N LEU A 13 0.06 -7.33 -6.05
CA LEU A 13 -0.32 -6.91 -7.39
C LEU A 13 0.74 -6.00 -8.02
N ALA A 14 1.30 -5.06 -7.25
CA ALA A 14 2.41 -4.22 -7.71
C ALA A 14 3.60 -5.07 -8.17
N ARG A 15 3.97 -6.08 -7.40
CA ARG A 15 5.04 -7.03 -7.75
C ARG A 15 4.71 -7.86 -8.99
N LYS A 16 3.47 -8.35 -9.10
CA LYS A 16 3.06 -9.28 -10.18
C LYS A 16 2.80 -8.58 -11.51
N LEU A 17 2.24 -7.36 -11.47
CA LEU A 17 1.77 -6.65 -12.66
C LEU A 17 2.73 -5.55 -13.11
N GLY A 18 3.65 -5.10 -12.24
CA GLY A 18 4.52 -3.97 -12.52
C GLY A 18 3.71 -2.73 -12.88
N GLY A 19 4.11 -1.99 -13.91
CA GLY A 19 3.42 -0.77 -14.35
C GLY A 19 1.94 -0.96 -14.72
N ARG A 20 1.52 -2.18 -15.11
CA ARG A 20 0.10 -2.46 -15.43
C ARG A 20 -0.83 -2.41 -14.22
N VAL A 21 -0.29 -2.42 -13.00
CA VAL A 21 -1.08 -2.28 -11.77
C VAL A 21 -1.80 -0.93 -11.71
N VAL A 22 -1.28 0.10 -12.40
CA VAL A 22 -1.84 1.47 -12.40
C VAL A 22 -3.27 1.49 -12.95
N ASP A 23 -3.55 0.75 -14.02
CA ASP A 23 -4.89 0.72 -14.62
C ASP A 23 -5.91 0.04 -13.70
N LEU A 24 -5.49 -1.00 -12.98
CA LEU A 24 -6.31 -1.65 -11.95
C LEU A 24 -6.54 -0.71 -10.75
N ALA A 25 -5.50 0.01 -10.32
CA ALA A 25 -5.55 0.90 -9.17
C ALA A 25 -6.52 2.07 -9.37
N LYS A 26 -6.54 2.69 -10.56
CA LYS A 26 -7.47 3.79 -10.89
C LYS A 26 -8.94 3.43 -10.68
N GLU A 27 -9.29 2.17 -10.90
CA GLU A 27 -10.66 1.67 -10.75
C GLU A 27 -10.96 1.06 -9.37
N SER A 28 -9.96 1.00 -8.49
CA SER A 28 -10.03 0.33 -7.20
C SER A 28 -10.08 1.30 -6.03
N PHE A 29 -10.55 0.80 -4.90
CA PHE A 29 -10.61 1.49 -3.63
C PHE A 29 -9.54 0.94 -2.69
N THR A 30 -9.14 1.74 -1.72
CA THR A 30 -8.37 1.29 -0.56
C THR A 30 -8.78 2.07 0.68
N LEU A 31 -8.36 1.63 1.86
CA LEU A 31 -8.54 2.36 3.10
C LEU A 31 -7.31 3.23 3.37
N SER A 32 -7.49 4.37 4.05
CA SER A 32 -6.36 5.18 4.53
C SER A 32 -5.37 4.38 5.38
N LEU A 33 -5.83 3.30 6.03
CA LEU A 33 -4.99 2.37 6.79
C LEU A 33 -3.89 1.70 5.95
N ALA A 34 -4.13 1.46 4.65
CA ALA A 34 -3.17 0.76 3.78
C ALA A 34 -1.83 1.50 3.66
N TYR A 35 -1.83 2.84 3.71
CA TYR A 35 -0.61 3.65 3.71
C TYR A 35 0.33 3.26 4.87
N TYR A 36 -0.24 3.09 6.06
CA TYR A 36 0.51 2.76 7.28
C TYR A 36 0.94 1.30 7.30
N GLU A 37 0.05 0.39 6.89
CA GLU A 37 0.37 -1.05 6.83
C GLU A 37 1.48 -1.35 5.83
N ILE A 38 1.47 -0.69 4.66
CA ILE A 38 2.53 -0.82 3.65
C ILE A 38 3.85 -0.26 4.17
N GLY A 39 3.84 0.92 4.80
CA GLY A 39 5.02 1.49 5.43
C GLY A 39 5.60 0.57 6.50
N ASN A 40 4.74 0.01 7.36
CA ASN A 40 5.13 -0.95 8.39
C ASN A 40 5.70 -2.26 7.80
N ALA A 41 5.09 -2.77 6.72
CA ALA A 41 5.59 -3.97 6.05
C ALA A 41 7.00 -3.75 5.50
N LEU A 42 7.24 -2.64 4.79
CA LEU A 42 8.57 -2.30 4.25
C LEU A 42 9.60 -2.01 5.36
N TRP A 43 9.19 -1.32 6.43
CA TRP A 43 10.04 -1.13 7.60
C TRP A 43 10.50 -2.46 8.20
N LYS A 44 9.60 -3.46 8.34
CA LYS A 44 9.97 -4.79 8.85
C LYS A 44 10.93 -5.52 7.92
N GLU A 45 10.70 -5.46 6.60
CA GLU A 45 11.60 -6.07 5.61
C GLU A 45 13.01 -5.46 5.65
N CYS A 46 13.14 -4.15 5.95
CA CYS A 46 14.43 -3.48 6.13
C CYS A 46 15.06 -3.72 7.50
N SER A 47 14.34 -3.43 8.58
CA SER A 47 14.91 -3.29 9.91
C SER A 47 14.93 -4.58 10.73
N LEU A 48 14.05 -5.53 10.42
CA LEU A 48 13.97 -6.80 11.16
C LEU A 48 14.48 -7.98 10.35
N LEU A 49 14.16 -8.01 9.05
CA LEU A 49 14.50 -9.12 8.18
C LEU A 49 15.74 -8.88 7.33
N GLU A 50 16.22 -7.64 7.25
CA GLU A 50 17.41 -7.22 6.49
C GLU A 50 17.39 -7.70 5.02
N ARG A 51 16.19 -7.84 4.44
CA ARG A 51 15.98 -8.31 3.06
C ARG A 51 16.03 -7.19 2.03
N LEU A 52 15.80 -5.96 2.47
CA LEU A 52 15.82 -4.76 1.67
C LEU A 52 16.71 -3.73 2.33
N SER A 53 17.53 -3.04 1.54
CA SER A 53 18.16 -1.81 1.99
C SER A 53 17.11 -0.70 2.18
N VAL A 54 17.44 0.28 3.02
CA VAL A 54 16.59 1.46 3.23
C VAL A 54 16.32 2.20 1.92
N ASP A 55 17.30 2.27 1.03
CA ASP A 55 17.16 2.90 -0.30
C ASP A 55 16.17 2.14 -1.19
N GLU A 56 16.27 0.80 -1.24
CA GLU A 56 15.31 -0.03 -1.99
C GLU A 56 13.89 0.11 -1.43
N ALA A 57 13.71 0.04 -0.12
CA ALA A 57 12.40 0.21 0.48
C ALA A 57 11.83 1.61 0.26
N THR A 58 12.67 2.66 0.29
CA THR A 58 12.22 4.03 0.01
C THR A 58 11.74 4.16 -1.44
N LYS A 59 12.45 3.54 -2.40
CA LYS A 59 12.02 3.51 -3.81
C LYS A 59 10.70 2.75 -3.98
N ILE A 60 10.56 1.60 -3.33
CA ILE A 60 9.31 0.82 -3.36
C ILE A 60 8.17 1.64 -2.74
N LEU A 61 8.40 2.25 -1.58
CA LEU A 61 7.41 3.08 -0.89
C LEU A 61 6.96 4.25 -1.76
N GLY A 62 7.89 4.93 -2.43
CA GLY A 62 7.58 6.02 -3.37
C GLY A 62 6.70 5.58 -4.54
N PHE A 63 7.02 4.42 -5.14
CA PHE A 63 6.19 3.83 -6.20
C PHE A 63 4.79 3.47 -5.68
N ILE A 64 4.69 2.78 -4.54
CA ILE A 64 3.41 2.35 -3.99
C ILE A 64 2.57 3.54 -3.53
N PHE A 65 3.15 4.59 -2.97
CA PHE A 65 2.41 5.80 -2.60
C PHE A 65 1.89 6.54 -3.82
N SER A 66 2.67 6.58 -4.91
CA SER A 66 2.18 7.09 -6.20
C SER A 66 1.00 6.27 -6.72
N LEU A 67 1.01 4.94 -6.49
CA LEU A 67 -0.10 4.06 -6.84
C LEU A 67 -1.33 4.33 -5.96
N LEU A 68 -1.17 4.45 -4.65
CA LEU A 68 -2.27 4.76 -3.72
C LEU A 68 -2.92 6.11 -4.06
N ASN A 69 -2.13 7.10 -4.51
CA ASN A 69 -2.63 8.43 -4.88
C ASN A 69 -3.55 8.43 -6.10
N VAL A 70 -3.50 7.41 -6.95
CA VAL A 70 -4.44 7.26 -8.08
C VAL A 70 -5.66 6.39 -7.74
N MET A 71 -5.68 5.78 -6.56
CA MET A 71 -6.80 4.98 -6.07
C MET A 71 -7.86 5.87 -5.39
N ARG A 72 -9.08 5.34 -5.24
CA ARG A 72 -10.10 5.96 -4.40
C ARG A 72 -9.89 5.57 -2.94
N THR A 73 -9.34 6.48 -2.14
CA THR A 73 -9.09 6.24 -0.71
C THR A 73 -10.32 6.56 0.14
N ILE A 74 -10.76 5.57 0.92
CA ILE A 74 -11.78 5.73 1.95
C ILE A 74 -11.07 6.01 3.27
N HIS A 75 -11.32 7.18 3.83
CA HIS A 75 -10.76 7.56 5.12
C HIS A 75 -11.52 6.88 6.25
N VAL A 76 -10.82 6.01 6.97
CA VAL A 76 -11.36 5.40 8.19
C VAL A 76 -11.34 6.47 9.27
N LYS A 77 -12.51 6.76 9.85
CA LYS A 77 -12.61 7.58 11.04
C LYS A 77 -12.27 6.71 12.25
N ASP A 78 -11.59 7.28 13.23
CA ASP A 78 -11.52 6.65 14.54
C ASP A 78 -12.95 6.45 15.02
N SER A 79 -13.36 5.19 15.14
CA SER A 79 -14.50 4.85 15.97
C SER A 79 -14.10 5.23 17.39
N GLU A 80 -14.95 5.94 18.11
CA GLU A 80 -14.83 6.02 19.56
C GLU A 80 -14.73 4.58 20.06
N LEU A 81 -13.51 4.15 20.40
CA LEU A 81 -13.32 2.98 21.24
C LEU A 81 -14.06 3.39 22.51
N GLY A 82 -15.24 2.80 22.74
CA GLY A 82 -16.13 3.11 23.85
C GLY A 82 -15.44 2.86 25.18
N LEU A 83 -14.54 3.75 25.55
CA LEU A 83 -13.85 3.90 26.82
C LEU A 83 -14.58 4.96 27.64
#